data_AF-A0A9W4H1Y3-F1
#
_entry.id   AF-A0A9W4H1Y3-F1
#
_cell.length_a   1.000
_cell.length_b   1.000
_cell.length_c   1.000
_cell.angle_alpha   90.00
_cell.angle_beta   90.00
_cell.angle_gamma   90.00
#
_symmetry.space_group_name_H-M   'P 1'
#
loop_
_entity.id
_entity.type
_entity.pdbx_description
1 polymer ?
#
loop_
_entity_poly.entity_id
_entity_poly.type
_entity_poly.pdbx_seq_one_letter_code
_entity_poly.pdbx_strand_id
1 'polypeptide(L)'
;MAKWSAQLAVRVAAGVRVVVHTRPAEEQRDAAAVIRHGQRIDELRLAGCEVDFRERMHEKVLIIDDTVLWHGSLNLLANTGPTDLMMRLTDPTSCARVGRVVDRARKDRTAWNPRAAAPAAPSADTSAEGVRPGAVVAGRLYLNVPFAEKDEAKRALGARWDGKNRLWHVDAERVSREQAARWLP
;
A
#
# COMPACT_ATOMS: atom_id res chain seq x y z
N MET A 1 -21.73 16.16 -1.73
CA MET A 1 -21.55 15.41 -3.00
C MET A 1 -22.40 14.16 -2.96
N ALA A 2 -23.11 13.84 -4.03
CA ALA A 2 -23.86 12.57 -4.12
C ALA A 2 -22.89 11.38 -4.12
N LYS A 3 -23.26 10.27 -3.45
CA LYS A 3 -22.48 9.03 -3.48
C LYS A 3 -22.54 8.42 -4.88
N TRP A 4 -21.43 7.87 -5.37
CA TRP A 4 -21.38 7.18 -6.67
C TRP A 4 -22.36 6.02 -6.77
N SER A 5 -22.57 5.26 -5.69
CA SER A 5 -23.58 4.18 -5.63
C SER A 5 -24.98 4.67 -6.00
N ALA A 6 -25.38 5.86 -5.54
CA ALA A 6 -26.68 6.44 -5.89
C ALA A 6 -26.76 6.81 -7.39
N GLN A 7 -25.69 7.34 -7.96
CA GLN A 7 -25.65 7.69 -9.39
C GLN A 7 -25.69 6.43 -10.27
N LEU A 8 -24.97 5.37 -9.88
CA LEU A 8 -24.99 4.10 -10.57
C LEU A 8 -26.36 3.41 -10.44
N ALA A 9 -27.01 3.48 -9.27
CA ALA A 9 -28.34 2.94 -9.07
C ALA A 9 -29.37 3.50 -10.06
N VAL A 10 -29.31 4.80 -10.36
CA VAL A 10 -30.17 5.43 -11.38
C VAL A 10 -29.93 4.83 -12.77
N ARG A 11 -28.67 4.52 -13.11
CA ARG A 11 -28.33 3.91 -14.40
C ARG A 11 -28.74 2.45 -14.48
N VAL A 12 -28.53 1.70 -13.41
CA VAL A 12 -28.98 0.30 -13.30
C VAL A 12 -30.51 0.22 -13.41
N ALA A 13 -31.23 1.11 -12.73
CA ALA A 13 -32.69 1.20 -12.85
C ALA A 13 -33.16 1.55 -14.28
N ALA A 14 -32.34 2.24 -15.06
CA ALA A 14 -32.56 2.51 -16.47
C ALA A 14 -32.12 1.38 -17.41
N GLY A 15 -31.72 0.22 -16.88
CA GLY A 15 -31.32 -0.97 -17.65
C GLY A 15 -29.84 -1.01 -18.05
N VAL A 16 -29.01 -0.09 -17.56
CA VAL A 16 -27.56 -0.11 -17.83
C VAL A 16 -26.91 -1.16 -16.93
N ARG A 17 -26.21 -2.11 -17.54
CA ARG A 17 -25.37 -3.07 -16.80
C ARG A 17 -24.12 -2.37 -16.28
N VAL A 18 -23.87 -2.46 -14.98
CA VAL A 18 -22.69 -1.89 -14.33
C VAL A 18 -21.91 -3.01 -13.65
N VAL A 19 -20.66 -3.21 -14.07
CA VAL A 19 -19.72 -4.16 -13.47
C VAL A 19 -18.59 -3.38 -12.80
N VAL A 20 -18.36 -3.66 -11.52
CA VAL A 20 -17.28 -3.07 -10.74
C VAL A 20 -16.28 -4.16 -10.40
N HIS A 21 -15.07 -4.02 -10.94
CA HIS A 21 -13.93 -4.82 -10.52
C HIS A 21 -13.20 -4.12 -9.38
N THR A 22 -13.01 -4.82 -8.26
CA THR A 22 -12.32 -4.29 -7.09
C THR A 22 -11.51 -5.36 -6.38
N ARG A 23 -10.60 -4.95 -5.49
CA ARG A 23 -9.90 -5.91 -4.62
C ARG A 23 -10.84 -6.45 -3.53
N PRO A 24 -10.65 -7.69 -3.07
CA PRO A 24 -11.30 -8.19 -1.87
C PRO A 24 -11.07 -7.26 -0.67
N ALA A 25 -12.02 -7.22 0.27
CA ALA A 25 -11.92 -6.35 1.44
C ALA A 25 -10.75 -6.75 2.34
N GLU A 26 -10.41 -8.03 2.36
CA GLU A 26 -9.36 -8.65 3.14
C GLU A 26 -7.95 -8.18 2.75
N GLU A 27 -7.78 -7.62 1.55
CA GLU A 27 -6.51 -7.02 1.09
C GLU A 27 -6.25 -5.62 1.66
N GLN A 28 -7.17 -5.08 2.45
CA GLN A 28 -6.97 -3.78 3.10
C GLN A 28 -5.98 -3.89 4.27
N ARG A 29 -5.31 -2.77 4.56
CA ARG A 29 -4.13 -2.74 5.45
C ARG A 29 -4.46 -2.98 6.92
N ASP A 30 -5.70 -2.70 7.32
CA ASP A 30 -6.15 -2.73 8.71
C ASP A 30 -7.64 -3.10 8.78
N ALA A 31 -8.06 -3.63 9.93
CA ALA A 31 -9.42 -4.13 10.15
C ALA A 31 -10.50 -3.06 9.90
N ALA A 32 -10.24 -1.80 10.24
CA ALA A 32 -11.19 -0.72 10.01
C ALA A 32 -11.34 -0.43 8.51
N ALA A 33 -10.26 -0.51 7.74
CA ALA A 33 -10.28 -0.39 6.28
C ALA A 33 -10.98 -1.58 5.62
N VAL A 34 -10.81 -2.81 6.13
CA VAL A 34 -11.56 -4.00 5.69
C VAL A 34 -13.06 -3.75 5.83
N ILE A 35 -13.52 -3.34 7.02
CA ILE A 35 -14.93 -3.07 7.30
C ILE A 35 -15.48 -1.97 6.37
N ARG A 36 -14.78 -0.84 6.27
CA ARG A 36 -15.20 0.28 5.39
C ARG A 36 -15.27 -0.14 3.92
N HIS A 37 -14.34 -0.97 3.45
CA HIS A 37 -14.33 -1.46 2.07
C HIS A 37 -15.47 -2.45 1.82
N GLY A 38 -15.73 -3.36 2.77
CA GLY A 38 -16.88 -4.26 2.75
C GLY A 38 -18.21 -3.50 2.66
N GLN A 39 -18.42 -2.50 3.51
CA GLN A 39 -19.60 -1.64 3.45
C GLN A 39 -19.80 -0.97 2.08
N ARG A 40 -18.71 -0.54 1.41
CA ARG A 40 -18.79 0.05 0.07
C ARG A 40 -19.14 -0.97 -1.01
N ILE A 41 -18.65 -2.20 -0.88
CA ILE A 41 -19.03 -3.32 -1.76
C ILE A 41 -20.53 -3.58 -1.62
N ASP A 42 -21.02 -3.63 -0.39
CA ASP A 42 -22.45 -3.85 -0.10
C ASP A 42 -23.31 -2.70 -0.65
N GLU A 43 -22.87 -1.44 -0.48
CA GLU A 43 -23.55 -0.28 -1.07
C GLU A 43 -23.66 -0.38 -2.62
N LEU A 44 -22.62 -0.87 -3.30
CA LEU A 44 -22.63 -1.04 -4.75
C LEU A 44 -23.54 -2.19 -5.20
N ARG A 45 -23.51 -3.32 -4.49
CA ARG A 45 -24.41 -4.46 -4.74
C ARG A 45 -25.86 -4.09 -4.51
N LEU A 46 -26.16 -3.36 -3.44
CA LEU A 46 -27.50 -2.86 -3.15
C LEU A 46 -27.99 -1.86 -4.21
N ALA A 47 -27.08 -1.10 -4.82
CA ALA A 47 -27.35 -0.26 -5.98
C ALA A 47 -27.58 -1.05 -7.29
N GLY A 48 -27.48 -2.39 -7.25
CA GLY A 48 -27.67 -3.28 -8.40
C GLY A 48 -26.45 -3.40 -9.31
N CYS A 49 -25.27 -2.95 -8.87
CA CYS A 49 -24.03 -3.19 -9.59
C CYS A 49 -23.56 -4.64 -9.38
N GLU A 50 -23.04 -5.26 -10.45
CA GLU A 50 -22.26 -6.49 -10.33
C GLU A 50 -20.89 -6.13 -9.74
N VAL A 51 -20.42 -6.91 -8.77
CA VAL A 51 -19.13 -6.66 -8.11
C VAL A 51 -18.29 -7.92 -8.14
N ASP A 52 -17.22 -7.86 -8.94
CA ASP A 52 -16.25 -8.94 -9.13
C ASP A 52 -14.93 -8.62 -8.44
N PHE A 53 -14.34 -9.65 -7.84
CA PHE A 53 -13.08 -9.50 -7.12
C PHE A 53 -11.86 -9.83 -7.97
N ARG A 54 -10.83 -9.01 -7.81
CA ARG A 54 -9.54 -9.17 -8.46
C ARG A 54 -8.42 -8.98 -7.47
N GLU A 55 -7.65 -10.04 -7.28
CA GLU A 55 -6.52 -9.97 -6.36
C GLU A 55 -5.42 -9.03 -6.88
N ARG A 56 -4.83 -8.23 -5.99
CA ARG A 56 -3.66 -7.39 -6.27
C ARG A 56 -3.82 -6.44 -7.49
N MET A 57 -5.06 -6.07 -7.81
CA MET A 57 -5.46 -5.11 -8.84
C MET A 57 -4.94 -3.70 -8.53
N HIS A 58 -4.42 -2.99 -9.53
CA HIS A 58 -4.03 -1.58 -9.43
C HIS A 58 -4.40 -0.74 -10.66
N GLU A 59 -5.10 -1.37 -11.61
CA GLU A 59 -5.65 -0.80 -12.82
C GLU A 59 -6.76 0.20 -12.46
N LYS A 60 -6.78 1.32 -13.16
CA LYS A 60 -7.74 2.42 -12.98
C LYS A 60 -8.37 2.67 -14.32
N VAL A 61 -9.37 1.85 -14.62
CA VAL A 61 -9.97 1.72 -15.95
C VAL A 61 -11.49 1.86 -15.84
N LEU A 62 -12.08 2.58 -16.80
CA LEU A 62 -13.52 2.61 -17.04
C LEU A 62 -13.75 2.43 -18.54
N ILE A 63 -14.58 1.45 -18.87
CA ILE A 63 -15.04 1.20 -20.24
C ILE A 63 -16.55 1.46 -20.26
N ILE A 64 -17.02 2.20 -21.26
CA ILE A 64 -18.44 2.48 -21.49
C ILE A 64 -18.79 1.96 -22.88
N ASP A 65 -19.78 1.06 -22.95
CA ASP A 65 -20.37 0.49 -24.16
C ASP A 65 -19.34 -0.03 -25.18
N ASP A 66 -18.17 -0.48 -24.71
CA ASP A 66 -17.02 -0.87 -25.54
C ASP A 66 -16.52 0.21 -26.53
N THR A 67 -16.95 1.46 -26.37
CA THR A 67 -16.62 2.57 -27.29
C THR A 67 -15.82 3.67 -26.64
N VAL A 68 -15.86 3.82 -25.31
CA VAL A 68 -15.08 4.82 -24.58
C VAL A 68 -14.26 4.15 -23.49
N LEU A 69 -12.96 4.40 -23.50
CA LEU A 69 -12.01 3.95 -22.50
C LEU A 69 -11.42 5.17 -21.78
N TRP A 70 -11.53 5.19 -20.46
CA TRP A 70 -10.76 6.06 -19.58
C TRP A 70 -9.75 5.23 -18.79
N HIS A 71 -8.50 5.69 -18.77
CA HIS A 71 -7.49 5.12 -17.87
C HIS A 71 -6.42 6.15 -17.49
N GLY A 72 -5.71 5.90 -16.39
CA GLY A 72 -4.64 6.79 -15.95
C GLY A 72 -3.96 6.34 -14.66
N SER A 73 -3.21 7.24 -14.01
CA SER A 73 -2.43 6.92 -12.81
C SER A 73 -3.21 7.09 -11.50
N LEU A 74 -4.33 7.83 -11.49
CA LEU A 74 -5.22 8.05 -10.34
C LEU A 74 -6.55 7.32 -10.49
N ASN A 75 -7.12 6.92 -9.34
CA ASN A 75 -8.43 6.28 -9.34
C ASN A 75 -9.46 7.24 -9.94
N LEU A 76 -10.26 6.75 -10.89
CA LEU A 76 -11.22 7.55 -11.66
C LEU A 76 -12.19 8.38 -10.81
N LEU A 77 -12.42 7.97 -9.57
CA LEU A 77 -13.35 8.60 -8.64
C LEU A 77 -12.65 9.34 -7.49
N ALA A 78 -11.32 9.45 -7.52
CA ALA A 78 -10.59 10.21 -6.52
C ALA A 78 -10.74 11.72 -6.79
N ASN A 79 -11.07 12.47 -5.75
CA ASN A 79 -11.22 13.93 -5.79
C ASN A 79 -10.09 14.66 -5.02
N THR A 80 -9.09 13.90 -4.59
CA THR A 80 -7.92 14.37 -3.85
C THR A 80 -6.72 13.58 -4.31
N GLY A 81 -5.57 14.24 -4.40
CA GLY A 81 -4.34 13.62 -4.86
C GLY A 81 -3.38 14.60 -5.51
N PRO A 82 -2.18 14.13 -5.88
CA PRO A 82 -1.26 14.90 -6.71
C PRO A 82 -1.83 15.10 -8.12
N THR A 83 -1.15 15.92 -8.92
CA THR A 83 -1.41 16.01 -10.37
C THR A 83 -1.30 14.62 -11.01
N ASP A 84 -2.28 14.27 -11.84
CA ASP A 84 -2.37 12.96 -12.47
C ASP A 84 -2.54 13.06 -13.99
N LEU A 85 -2.15 12.01 -14.71
CA LEU A 85 -2.38 11.88 -16.14
C LEU A 85 -3.53 10.90 -16.38
N MET A 86 -4.60 11.41 -16.97
CA MET A 86 -5.74 10.62 -17.42
C MET A 86 -5.86 10.72 -18.93
N MET A 87 -6.12 9.59 -19.60
CA MET A 87 -6.35 9.51 -21.03
C MET A 87 -7.75 8.99 -21.32
N ARG A 88 -8.36 9.58 -22.36
CA ARG A 88 -9.63 9.14 -22.94
C ARG A 88 -9.37 8.67 -24.36
N LEU A 89 -9.81 7.46 -24.67
CA LEU A 89 -9.74 6.87 -26.00
C LEU A 89 -11.16 6.50 -26.46
N THR A 90 -11.47 6.75 -27.73
CA THR A 90 -12.75 6.39 -28.37
C THR A 90 -12.57 5.37 -29.48
N ASP A 91 -11.65 4.44 -29.26
CA ASP A 91 -11.32 3.36 -30.18
C ASP A 91 -11.80 2.03 -29.59
N PRO A 92 -12.77 1.34 -30.21
CA PRO A 92 -13.28 0.06 -29.73
C PRO A 92 -12.21 -1.02 -29.62
N THR A 93 -11.16 -0.96 -30.46
CA THR A 93 -10.05 -1.92 -30.39
C THR A 93 -9.29 -1.79 -29.06
N SER A 94 -9.05 -0.56 -28.62
CA SER A 94 -8.44 -0.25 -27.33
C SER A 94 -9.32 -0.71 -26.17
N CYS A 95 -10.64 -0.48 -26.23
CA CYS A 95 -11.60 -0.99 -25.24
C CYS A 95 -11.51 -2.52 -25.13
N ALA A 96 -11.60 -3.24 -26.25
CA ALA A 96 -11.55 -4.70 -26.28
C ALA A 96 -10.20 -5.25 -25.78
N ARG A 97 -9.08 -4.59 -26.12
CA ARG A 97 -7.75 -4.97 -25.62
C ARG A 97 -7.65 -4.81 -24.11
N VAL A 98 -8.05 -3.66 -23.59
CA VAL A 98 -8.00 -3.39 -22.15
C VAL A 98 -8.99 -4.27 -21.39
N GLY A 99 -10.20 -4.48 -21.91
CA GLY A 99 -11.17 -5.42 -21.33
C GLY A 99 -10.59 -6.82 -21.18
N ARG A 100 -9.96 -7.37 -22.23
CA ARG A 100 -9.26 -8.67 -22.14
C ARG A 100 -8.13 -8.67 -21.10
N VAL A 101 -7.36 -7.58 -21.00
CA VAL A 101 -6.30 -7.46 -20.00
C VAL A 101 -6.90 -7.43 -18.61
N VAL A 102 -7.98 -6.67 -18.39
CA VAL A 102 -8.72 -6.69 -17.13
C VAL A 102 -9.16 -8.14 -16.91
N ASP A 103 -10.06 -8.73 -17.68
CA ASP A 103 -10.60 -10.09 -17.42
C ASP A 103 -9.54 -11.15 -17.11
N ARG A 104 -8.49 -11.22 -17.94
CA ARG A 104 -7.49 -12.30 -17.91
C ARG A 104 -6.28 -12.04 -17.05
N ALA A 105 -5.89 -10.78 -16.80
CA ALA A 105 -4.68 -10.54 -16.03
C ALA A 105 -4.86 -11.13 -14.63
N ARG A 106 -3.96 -12.04 -14.30
CA ARG A 106 -3.67 -12.52 -12.97
C ARG A 106 -2.19 -12.26 -12.76
N LYS A 107 -1.80 -11.77 -11.59
CA LYS A 107 -0.37 -11.69 -11.26
C LYS A 107 0.09 -13.12 -10.93
N ASP A 108 0.33 -13.93 -11.95
CA ASP A 108 0.79 -15.33 -11.82
C ASP A 108 2.22 -15.44 -11.27
N ARG A 109 2.88 -14.30 -11.05
CA ARG A 109 4.20 -14.24 -10.43
C ARG A 109 4.22 -13.24 -9.30
N THR A 110 4.86 -13.65 -8.21
CA THR A 110 5.46 -12.70 -7.28
C THR A 110 6.23 -11.67 -8.13
N ALA A 111 5.88 -10.39 -7.97
CA ALA A 111 6.68 -9.32 -8.55
C ALA A 111 8.12 -9.60 -8.12
N TRP A 112 9.04 -9.69 -9.09
CA TRP A 112 10.46 -9.89 -8.79
C TRP A 112 10.82 -8.85 -7.74
N ASN A 113 11.12 -9.33 -6.53
CA ASN A 113 11.63 -8.49 -5.47
C ASN A 113 13.14 -8.75 -5.41
N PRO A 114 13.99 -7.86 -5.94
CA PRO A 114 15.43 -8.05 -5.89
C PRO A 114 15.97 -8.04 -4.45
N ARG A 115 15.14 -7.67 -3.45
CA ARG A 115 15.44 -7.83 -2.02
C ARG A 115 15.00 -9.17 -1.42
N ALA A 116 14.09 -9.92 -2.06
CA ALA A 116 13.65 -11.24 -1.59
C ALA A 116 14.50 -12.40 -2.13
N ALA A 117 15.32 -12.14 -3.15
CA ALA A 117 16.34 -13.08 -3.62
C ALA A 117 17.60 -13.10 -2.72
N ALA A 118 17.65 -12.25 -1.70
CA ALA A 118 18.62 -12.42 -0.63
C ALA A 118 18.07 -13.49 0.32
N PRO A 119 18.76 -14.62 0.54
CA PRO A 119 18.36 -15.55 1.59
C PRO A 119 18.21 -14.75 2.90
N ALA A 120 17.15 -15.05 3.66
CA ALA A 120 16.96 -14.49 4.98
C ALA A 120 18.30 -14.67 5.74
N ALA A 121 18.94 -13.54 6.05
CA ALA A 121 20.18 -13.56 6.80
C ALA A 121 19.91 -14.37 8.08
N PRO A 122 20.80 -15.33 8.42
CA PRO A 122 20.62 -16.14 9.60
C PRO A 122 20.39 -15.22 10.80
N SER A 123 19.33 -15.53 11.54
CA SER A 123 19.05 -15.01 12.86
C SER A 123 20.33 -15.06 13.69
N ALA A 124 20.74 -13.88 14.15
CA ALA A 124 21.71 -13.61 15.21
C ALA A 124 22.71 -14.75 15.48
N ASP A 125 23.77 -14.81 14.67
CA ASP A 125 25.11 -14.79 15.25
C ASP A 125 26.19 -14.42 14.23
N THR A 126 26.98 -13.43 14.63
CA THR A 126 28.31 -13.04 14.14
C THR A 126 28.49 -12.39 12.75
N SER A 127 28.96 -11.14 12.74
CA SER A 127 30.05 -10.70 11.84
C SER A 127 31.00 -9.71 12.55
N ALA A 128 32.12 -10.29 12.97
CA ALA A 128 33.51 -9.84 13.14
C ALA A 128 33.96 -8.36 13.29
N GLU A 129 33.18 -7.32 13.04
CA GLU A 129 33.65 -5.92 13.24
C GLU A 129 32.50 -4.89 13.33
N GLY A 130 31.26 -5.37 13.50
CA GLY A 130 30.05 -4.55 13.52
C GLY A 130 29.68 -4.05 14.91
N VAL A 131 29.31 -2.77 15.01
CA VAL A 131 28.84 -2.15 16.25
C VAL A 131 27.60 -2.88 16.75
N ARG A 132 27.65 -3.38 17.99
CA ARG A 132 26.53 -4.11 18.61
C ARG A 132 25.50 -3.14 19.21
N PRO A 133 24.20 -3.49 19.26
CA PRO A 133 23.25 -2.79 20.11
C PRO A 133 23.78 -2.73 21.55
N GLY A 134 23.80 -1.54 22.13
CA GLY A 134 24.37 -1.24 23.45
C GLY A 134 25.86 -0.92 23.49
N ALA A 135 26.58 -1.00 22.36
CA ALA A 135 27.94 -0.50 22.27
C ALA A 135 27.97 1.02 22.10
N VAL A 136 28.91 1.68 22.77
CA VAL A 136 29.24 3.09 22.57
C VAL A 136 30.46 3.16 21.66
N VAL A 137 30.29 3.71 20.46
CA VAL A 137 31.38 3.87 19.48
C VAL A 137 31.41 5.31 19.01
N ALA A 138 32.55 5.97 19.17
CA ALA A 138 32.76 7.38 18.78
C ALA A 138 31.67 8.33 19.35
N GLY A 139 31.35 8.19 20.64
CA GLY A 139 30.35 9.02 21.33
C GLY A 139 28.89 8.67 20.99
N ARG A 140 28.64 7.60 20.23
CA ARG A 140 27.28 7.17 19.84
C ARG A 140 26.92 5.86 20.52
N LEU A 141 25.84 5.87 21.30
CA LEU A 141 25.23 4.66 21.86
C LEU A 141 24.26 4.07 20.84
N TYR A 142 24.50 2.84 20.42
CA TYR A 142 23.66 2.15 19.43
C TYR A 142 22.49 1.40 20.08
N LEU A 143 21.31 1.46 19.47
CA LEU A 143 20.03 0.96 19.98
C LEU A 143 19.37 0.01 18.99
N ASN A 144 18.67 -0.99 19.52
CA ASN A 144 17.83 -1.91 18.75
C ASN A 144 16.35 -1.49 18.87
N VAL A 145 15.93 -0.51 18.05
CA VAL A 145 14.57 0.03 18.08
C VAL A 145 13.69 -0.66 17.03
N PRO A 146 12.62 -1.37 17.42
CA PRO A 146 11.63 -1.91 16.48
C PRO A 146 10.98 -0.82 15.62
N PHE A 147 10.57 -1.16 14.40
CA PHE A 147 10.00 -0.18 13.46
C PHE A 147 8.76 0.53 14.02
N ALA A 148 7.94 -0.15 14.82
CA ALA A 148 6.75 0.41 15.46
C ALA A 148 7.08 1.50 16.49
N GLU A 149 8.29 1.47 17.08
CA GLU A 149 8.71 2.35 18.18
C GLU A 149 9.68 3.45 17.72
N LYS A 150 9.99 3.51 16.41
CA LYS A 150 10.98 4.46 15.85
C LYS A 150 10.65 5.93 16.12
N ASP A 151 9.35 6.28 16.09
CA ASP A 151 8.90 7.66 16.27
C ASP A 151 8.97 8.08 17.74
N GLU A 152 8.80 7.12 18.65
CA GLU A 152 8.99 7.30 20.09
C GLU A 152 10.47 7.46 20.42
N ALA A 153 11.35 6.59 19.91
CA ALA A 153 12.80 6.70 20.14
C ALA A 153 13.40 8.00 19.58
N LYS A 154 12.91 8.48 18.43
CA LYS A 154 13.28 9.80 17.88
C LYS A 154 12.87 10.95 18.79
N ARG A 155 11.65 10.92 19.33
CA ARG A 155 11.10 12.00 20.15
C ARG A 155 11.69 12.01 21.56
N ALA A 156 11.84 10.84 22.17
CA ALA A 156 12.29 10.69 23.54
C ALA A 156 13.82 10.83 23.67
N LEU A 157 14.59 10.21 22.76
CA LEU A 157 16.05 10.12 22.88
C LEU A 157 16.80 10.86 21.76
N GLY A 158 16.09 11.46 20.79
CA GLY A 158 16.75 12.05 19.64
C GLY A 158 17.43 11.01 18.73
N ALA A 159 16.94 9.76 18.73
CA ALA A 159 17.57 8.66 18.00
C ALA A 159 17.66 8.93 16.49
N ARG A 160 18.84 8.67 15.92
CA ARG A 160 19.15 8.82 14.49
C ARG A 160 19.47 7.46 13.87
N TRP A 161 19.12 7.31 12.60
CA TRP A 161 19.36 6.06 11.88
C TRP A 161 20.75 6.06 11.25
N ASP A 162 21.58 5.06 11.57
CA ASP A 162 22.85 4.78 10.92
C ASP A 162 22.63 3.73 9.81
N GLY A 163 22.65 4.17 8.55
CA GLY A 163 22.48 3.28 7.41
C GLY A 163 23.63 2.29 7.19
N LYS A 164 24.85 2.60 7.67
CA LYS A 164 26.03 1.74 7.50
C LYS A 164 25.95 0.53 8.43
N ASN A 165 25.59 0.76 9.69
CA ASN A 165 25.45 -0.29 10.70
C ASN A 165 24.03 -0.87 10.79
N ARG A 166 23.06 -0.24 10.11
CA ARG A 166 21.62 -0.59 10.15
C ARG A 166 21.06 -0.61 11.58
N LEU A 167 21.50 0.36 12.40
CA LEU A 167 21.10 0.51 13.79
C LEU A 167 20.69 1.95 14.08
N TRP A 168 19.88 2.14 15.10
CA TRP A 168 19.63 3.46 15.65
C TRP A 168 20.77 3.85 16.56
N HIS A 169 21.10 5.14 16.64
CA HIS A 169 22.08 5.64 17.57
C HIS A 169 21.60 6.91 18.26
N VAL A 170 22.02 7.10 19.49
CA VAL A 170 21.85 8.33 20.27
C VAL A 170 23.21 8.85 20.68
N ASP A 171 23.27 10.13 21.04
CA ASP A 171 24.48 10.74 21.57
C ASP A 171 24.67 10.28 23.02
N ALA A 172 25.78 9.59 23.30
CA ALA A 172 26.07 9.01 24.61
C ALA A 172 26.39 10.07 25.68
N GLU A 173 26.73 11.30 25.28
CA GLU A 173 26.91 12.41 26.21
C GLU A 173 25.58 13.04 26.63
N ARG A 174 24.58 12.98 25.75
CA ARG A 174 23.26 13.60 25.97
C ARG A 174 22.23 12.64 26.57
N VAL A 175 22.33 11.35 26.25
CA VAL A 175 21.35 10.33 26.63
C VAL A 175 22.03 9.26 27.46
N SER A 176 21.56 9.06 28.68
CA SER A 176 22.11 8.04 29.56
C SER A 176 21.64 6.63 29.15
N ARG A 177 22.44 5.63 29.51
CA ARG A 177 22.12 4.21 29.27
C ARG A 177 20.79 3.80 29.92
N GLU A 178 20.42 4.43 31.03
CA GLU A 178 19.15 4.20 31.73
C GLU A 178 17.94 4.69 30.92
N GLN A 179 18.04 5.87 30.30
CA GLN A 179 16.99 6.41 29.43
C GLN A 179 16.80 5.56 28.16
N ALA A 180 17.89 4.95 27.71
CA ALA A 180 17.91 4.04 26.56
C ALA A 180 17.60 2.57 26.91
N ALA A 181 17.42 2.21 28.18
CA ALA A 181 17.31 0.83 28.65
C ALA A 181 16.24 0.01 27.90
N ARG A 182 15.15 0.65 27.50
CA ARG A 182 14.05 0.02 26.75
C ARG A 182 14.47 -0.53 25.37
N TRP A 183 15.52 0.02 24.75
CA TRP A 183 15.99 -0.35 23.42
C TRP A 183 17.43 -0.87 23.43
N LEU A 184 17.93 -1.24 24.60
CA LEU A 184 19.15 -1.99 24.80
C LEU A 184 18.83 -3.50 24.87
N PRO A 185 19.75 -4.38 24.47
CA PRO A 185 19.59 -5.82 24.63
C PRO A 185 19.60 -6.26 26.10
#